data_AF-A0A367A5Y1-F1
#
_entry.id   AF-A0A367A5Y1-F1
#
_cell.length_a   1.000
_cell.length_b   1.000
_cell.length_c   1.000
_cell.angle_alpha   90.00
_cell.angle_beta   90.00
_cell.angle_gamma   90.00
#
_symmetry.space_group_name_H-M   'P 1'
#
loop_
_entity.id
_entity.type
_entity.pdbx_description
1 polymer ?
#
loop_
_entity_poly.entity_id
_entity_poly.type
_entity_poly.pdbx_seq_one_letter_code
_entity_poly.pdbx_strand_id
1 'polypeptide(L)'
;MTTTEDSAAAGRSLLEAGAAVAGSMSRAAAAVVFPGSAGPTPAVRLDDPLARCLGTAADEAAALPLSRERARAGAVLAFAVEHSATLSGGGRRIRDDGFFVPRAGGRSAADEVTEAVVAAARAAVDERRVRHLGYLLAEVAVSPDLDAALVDRALRLAAGLPWRQLVLLAAVGRRERAPLPMTPLVDDPRGWTAWGAREDVADLQRAGLLDPPPAQPRPGGAALPRLRPADLRLTRRGVLVHRLMALGFVLDDDVAAALAELSPSA
;
A
#
# COMPACT_ATOMS: atom_id res chain seq x y z
N MET A 1 -34.32 -17.79 -2.26
CA MET A 1 -33.00 -18.30 -1.84
C MET A 1 -31.89 -17.97 -2.84
N THR A 2 -32.10 -17.08 -3.82
CA THR A 2 -31.19 -16.85 -4.95
C THR A 2 -30.23 -15.67 -4.76
N THR A 3 -30.59 -14.65 -3.97
CA THR A 3 -29.86 -13.37 -3.89
C THR A 3 -28.48 -13.49 -3.23
N THR A 4 -28.33 -14.35 -2.22
CA THR A 4 -27.05 -14.53 -1.50
C THR A 4 -26.06 -15.39 -2.31
N GLU A 5 -26.56 -16.38 -3.04
CA GLU A 5 -25.74 -17.22 -3.93
C GLU A 5 -25.23 -16.41 -5.13
N ASP A 6 -26.06 -15.56 -5.71
CA ASP A 6 -25.67 -14.65 -6.80
C ASP A 6 -24.62 -13.62 -6.36
N SER A 7 -24.74 -13.09 -5.13
CA SER A 7 -23.74 -12.16 -4.55
C SER A 7 -22.38 -12.83 -4.37
N ALA A 8 -22.35 -14.02 -3.74
CA ALA A 8 -21.12 -14.76 -3.53
C ALA A 8 -20.43 -15.15 -4.86
N ALA A 9 -21.19 -15.44 -5.92
CA ALA A 9 -20.65 -15.66 -7.26
C ALA A 9 -20.03 -14.38 -7.85
N ALA A 10 -20.67 -13.22 -7.63
CA ALA A 10 -20.19 -11.93 -8.12
C ALA A 10 -18.89 -11.48 -7.42
N GLY A 11 -18.80 -11.54 -6.09
CA GLY A 11 -17.57 -11.19 -5.36
C GLY A 11 -16.42 -12.15 -5.66
N ARG A 12 -16.71 -13.45 -5.81
CA ARG A 12 -15.72 -14.42 -6.26
C ARG A 12 -15.18 -14.06 -7.65
N SER A 13 -16.06 -13.71 -8.59
CA SER A 13 -15.68 -13.27 -9.93
C SER A 13 -14.80 -12.01 -9.91
N LEU A 14 -15.06 -11.06 -9.01
CA LEU A 14 -14.20 -9.88 -8.84
C LEU A 14 -12.79 -10.27 -8.41
N LEU A 15 -12.65 -11.09 -7.36
CA LEU A 15 -11.33 -11.58 -6.91
C LEU A 15 -10.60 -12.28 -8.05
N GLU A 16 -11.27 -13.16 -8.79
CA GLU A 16 -10.67 -13.86 -9.94
C GLU A 16 -10.27 -12.90 -11.08
N ALA A 17 -11.01 -11.81 -11.32
CA ALA A 17 -10.63 -10.76 -12.28
C ALA A 17 -9.31 -10.06 -11.89
N GLY A 18 -8.93 -10.11 -10.61
CA GLY A 18 -7.63 -9.66 -10.10
C GLY A 18 -6.43 -10.36 -10.74
N ALA A 19 -6.63 -11.51 -11.40
CA ALA A 19 -5.55 -12.26 -12.04
C ALA A 19 -4.78 -11.48 -13.11
N ALA A 20 -5.40 -10.45 -13.72
CA ALA A 20 -4.71 -9.57 -14.65
C ALA A 20 -3.59 -8.72 -14.01
N VAL A 21 -3.60 -8.56 -12.68
CA VAL A 21 -2.61 -7.76 -11.91
C VAL A 21 -1.84 -8.64 -10.92
N ALA A 22 -2.55 -9.46 -10.14
CA ALA A 22 -1.95 -10.30 -9.09
C ALA A 22 -1.64 -11.74 -9.57
N GLY A 23 -2.04 -12.12 -10.79
CA GLY A 23 -1.78 -13.46 -11.32
C GLY A 23 -2.60 -14.55 -10.61
N SER A 24 -2.04 -15.77 -10.56
CA SER A 24 -2.74 -16.98 -10.11
C SER A 24 -3.20 -16.94 -8.65
N MET A 25 -2.56 -16.14 -7.79
CA MET A 25 -2.94 -15.99 -6.38
C MET A 25 -4.36 -15.46 -6.21
N SER A 26 -4.89 -14.73 -7.19
CA SER A 26 -6.23 -14.15 -7.14
C SER A 26 -7.32 -15.21 -7.01
N ARG A 27 -7.13 -16.35 -7.70
CA ARG A 27 -8.03 -17.51 -7.60
C ARG A 27 -7.92 -18.21 -6.24
N ALA A 28 -6.70 -18.29 -5.69
CA ALA A 28 -6.49 -18.83 -4.35
C ALA A 28 -7.16 -17.95 -3.30
N ALA A 29 -6.99 -16.63 -3.39
CA ALA A 29 -7.67 -15.66 -2.53
C ALA A 29 -9.19 -15.75 -2.64
N ALA A 30 -9.73 -15.90 -3.86
CA ALA A 30 -11.16 -16.13 -4.08
C ALA A 30 -11.68 -17.38 -3.35
N ALA A 31 -10.91 -18.47 -3.32
CA ALA A 31 -11.28 -19.68 -2.59
C ALA A 31 -11.20 -19.54 -1.06
N VAL A 32 -10.32 -18.67 -0.55
CA VAL A 32 -10.22 -18.36 0.89
C VAL A 32 -11.41 -17.51 1.35
N VAL A 33 -11.78 -16.48 0.57
CA VAL A 33 -12.86 -15.55 0.93
C VAL A 33 -14.24 -16.15 0.66
N PHE A 34 -14.38 -16.89 -0.45
CA PHE A 34 -15.62 -17.56 -0.85
C PHE A 34 -15.41 -19.08 -0.92
N PRO A 35 -15.32 -19.78 0.23
CA PRO A 35 -15.15 -21.22 0.26
C PRO A 35 -16.39 -21.91 -0.33
N GLY A 36 -16.18 -22.73 -1.38
CA GLY A 36 -17.24 -23.54 -1.98
C GLY A 36 -17.44 -24.85 -1.22
N SER A 37 -18.67 -25.35 -1.16
CA SER A 37 -19.01 -26.64 -0.53
C SER A 37 -18.47 -27.86 -1.28
N ALA A 38 -18.18 -27.73 -2.57
CA ALA A 38 -17.70 -28.82 -3.45
C ALA A 38 -16.25 -28.65 -3.93
N GLY A 39 -15.55 -27.60 -3.47
CA GLY A 39 -14.18 -27.29 -3.87
C GLY A 39 -13.13 -27.84 -2.89
N PRO A 40 -11.84 -27.92 -3.30
CA PRO A 40 -10.77 -28.25 -2.38
C PRO A 40 -10.70 -27.21 -1.26
N THR A 41 -10.57 -27.67 -0.02
CA THR A 41 -10.38 -26.80 1.14
C THR A 41 -9.13 -25.95 0.93
N PRO A 42 -9.19 -24.61 1.09
CA PRO A 42 -8.02 -23.78 0.92
C PRO A 42 -6.95 -24.16 1.96
N ALA A 43 -5.69 -24.24 1.51
CA ALA A 43 -4.54 -24.58 2.37
C ALA A 43 -4.27 -23.51 3.44
N VAL A 44 -4.75 -22.29 3.19
CA VAL A 44 -4.62 -21.12 4.06
C VAL A 44 -6.01 -20.72 4.53
N ARG A 45 -6.11 -20.26 5.77
CA ARG A 45 -7.34 -19.70 6.34
C ARG A 45 -7.10 -18.27 6.81
N LEU A 46 -8.15 -17.46 6.73
CA LEU A 46 -8.23 -16.15 7.36
C LEU A 46 -9.19 -16.22 8.54
N ASP A 47 -8.99 -15.33 9.50
CA ASP A 47 -9.99 -15.12 10.56
C ASP A 47 -11.32 -14.65 9.96
N ASP A 48 -12.42 -15.21 10.46
CA ASP A 48 -13.77 -14.97 9.94
C ASP A 48 -14.16 -13.49 9.83
N PRO A 49 -13.82 -12.60 10.80
CA PRO A 49 -14.14 -11.17 10.67
C PRO A 49 -13.49 -10.51 9.46
N LEU A 50 -12.22 -10.82 9.20
CA LEU A 50 -11.49 -10.28 8.06
C LEU A 50 -12.00 -10.88 6.74
N ALA A 51 -12.19 -12.20 6.69
CA ALA A 51 -12.71 -12.88 5.49
C ALA A 51 -14.08 -12.30 5.07
N ARG A 52 -14.97 -12.07 6.03
CA ARG A 52 -16.29 -11.45 5.78
C ARG A 52 -16.17 -10.03 5.26
N CYS A 53 -15.32 -9.20 5.88
CA CYS A 53 -15.11 -7.82 5.45
C CYS A 53 -14.58 -7.74 4.01
N LEU A 54 -13.60 -8.58 3.66
CA LEU A 54 -13.09 -8.69 2.29
C LEU A 54 -14.14 -9.21 1.30
N GLY A 55 -14.97 -10.17 1.73
CA GLY A 55 -16.08 -10.70 0.93
C GLY A 55 -17.13 -9.64 0.62
N THR A 56 -17.57 -8.87 1.62
CA THR A 56 -18.50 -7.75 1.43
C THR A 56 -17.93 -6.70 0.47
N ALA A 57 -16.67 -6.31 0.65
CA ALA A 57 -16.03 -5.36 -0.27
C ALA A 57 -15.92 -5.91 -1.70
N ALA A 58 -15.71 -7.23 -1.86
CA ALA A 58 -15.68 -7.86 -3.17
C ALA A 58 -17.05 -7.86 -3.85
N ASP A 59 -18.12 -8.16 -3.10
CA ASP A 59 -19.49 -8.13 -3.61
C ASP A 59 -19.88 -6.72 -4.06
N GLU A 60 -19.57 -5.70 -3.26
CA GLU A 60 -19.85 -4.29 -3.60
C GLU A 60 -19.07 -3.82 -4.83
N ALA A 61 -17.78 -4.16 -4.91
CA ALA A 61 -16.93 -3.78 -6.05
C ALA A 61 -17.18 -4.64 -7.31
N ALA A 62 -17.94 -5.73 -7.21
CA ALA A 62 -18.32 -6.55 -8.37
C ALA A 62 -19.21 -5.80 -9.37
N ALA A 63 -19.79 -4.66 -8.98
CA ALA A 63 -20.59 -3.80 -9.87
C ALA A 63 -19.75 -2.79 -10.69
N LEU A 64 -18.42 -2.74 -10.50
CA LEU A 64 -17.58 -1.78 -11.24
C LEU A 64 -17.67 -2.00 -12.76
N PRO A 65 -17.85 -0.92 -13.56
CA PRO A 65 -18.10 -1.04 -15.00
C PRO A 65 -16.83 -1.27 -15.81
N LEU A 66 -15.69 -0.71 -15.38
CA LEU A 66 -14.44 -0.78 -16.15
C LEU A 66 -13.62 -2.01 -15.78
N SER A 67 -13.24 -2.81 -16.79
CA SER A 67 -12.50 -4.06 -16.60
C SER A 67 -11.17 -3.87 -15.85
N ARG A 68 -10.45 -2.78 -16.12
CA ARG A 68 -9.18 -2.47 -15.43
C ARG A 68 -9.38 -2.02 -13.99
N GLU A 69 -10.47 -1.31 -13.69
CA GLU A 69 -10.81 -0.98 -12.31
C GLU A 69 -11.19 -2.23 -11.52
N ARG A 70 -12.00 -3.12 -12.11
CA ARG A 70 -12.33 -4.43 -11.54
C ARG A 70 -11.08 -5.26 -11.26
N ALA A 71 -10.14 -5.31 -12.22
CA ALA A 71 -8.89 -6.05 -12.05
C ALA A 71 -8.07 -5.51 -10.86
N ARG A 72 -7.91 -4.20 -10.74
CA ARG A 72 -7.18 -3.61 -9.60
C ARG A 72 -7.93 -3.79 -8.27
N ALA A 73 -9.26 -3.69 -8.26
CA ALA A 73 -10.09 -3.94 -7.09
C ALA A 73 -10.02 -5.41 -6.61
N GLY A 74 -10.09 -6.37 -7.53
CA GLY A 74 -9.89 -7.79 -7.20
C GLY A 74 -8.48 -8.07 -6.70
N ALA A 75 -7.47 -7.48 -7.36
CA ALA A 75 -6.07 -7.69 -7.00
C ALA A 75 -5.71 -7.14 -5.63
N VAL A 76 -6.21 -5.96 -5.24
CA VAL A 76 -5.94 -5.41 -3.90
C VAL A 76 -6.46 -6.32 -2.78
N LEU A 77 -7.65 -6.91 -2.98
CA LEU A 77 -8.21 -7.87 -2.03
C LEU A 77 -7.41 -9.18 -2.02
N ALA A 78 -6.94 -9.64 -3.18
CA ALA A 78 -6.07 -10.83 -3.25
C ALA A 78 -4.73 -10.63 -2.51
N PHE A 79 -4.09 -9.46 -2.67
CA PHE A 79 -2.88 -9.11 -1.93
C PHE A 79 -3.14 -8.95 -0.43
N ALA A 80 -4.30 -8.43 -0.03
CA ALA A 80 -4.70 -8.38 1.38
C ALA A 80 -4.84 -9.80 1.97
N VAL A 81 -5.44 -10.75 1.23
CA VAL A 81 -5.54 -12.16 1.67
C VAL A 81 -4.15 -12.78 1.85
N GLU A 82 -3.27 -12.63 0.85
CA GLU A 82 -1.90 -13.16 0.89
C GLU A 82 -1.10 -12.61 2.09
N HIS A 83 -1.11 -11.29 2.28
CA HIS A 83 -0.33 -10.69 3.35
C HIS A 83 -0.90 -11.01 4.72
N SER A 84 -2.22 -11.06 4.86
CA SER A 84 -2.88 -11.46 6.11
C SER A 84 -2.53 -12.89 6.48
N ALA A 85 -2.53 -13.82 5.52
CA ALA A 85 -2.09 -15.19 5.72
C ALA A 85 -0.63 -15.27 6.18
N THR A 86 0.24 -14.47 5.57
CA THR A 86 1.67 -14.37 5.94
C THR A 86 1.83 -13.86 7.38
N LEU A 87 1.10 -12.82 7.74
CA LEU A 87 1.10 -12.24 9.08
C LEU A 87 0.59 -13.24 10.13
N SER A 88 -0.52 -13.93 9.86
CA SER A 88 -1.07 -14.97 10.74
C SER A 88 -0.09 -16.13 10.91
N GLY A 89 0.56 -16.58 9.83
CA GLY A 89 1.63 -17.58 9.89
C GLY A 89 2.85 -17.13 10.72
N GLY A 90 3.12 -15.83 10.76
CA GLY A 90 4.12 -15.19 11.62
C GLY A 90 3.63 -14.91 13.05
N GLY A 91 2.45 -15.38 13.44
CA GLY A 91 1.89 -15.21 14.80
C GLY A 91 1.26 -13.85 15.10
N ARG A 92 1.09 -12.99 14.09
CA ARG A 92 0.37 -11.72 14.23
C ARG A 92 -1.13 -12.00 14.14
N ARG A 93 -1.84 -11.76 15.24
CA ARG A 93 -3.29 -12.00 15.32
C ARG A 93 -4.08 -10.79 14.85
N ILE A 94 -5.25 -11.07 14.28
CA ILE A 94 -6.25 -10.05 13.96
C ILE A 94 -6.73 -9.37 15.24
N ARG A 95 -6.94 -8.06 15.17
CA ARG A 95 -7.42 -7.24 16.28
C ARG A 95 -8.85 -7.62 16.70
N ASP A 96 -9.10 -7.58 18.01
CA ASP A 96 -10.38 -7.92 18.67
C ASP A 96 -11.02 -6.72 19.40
N ASP A 97 -10.50 -5.51 19.16
CA ASP A 97 -10.88 -4.24 19.79
C ASP A 97 -12.14 -3.58 19.21
N GLY A 98 -13.01 -4.37 18.58
CA GLY A 98 -14.25 -3.88 17.98
C GLY A 98 -14.11 -3.25 16.59
N PHE A 99 -12.91 -3.25 15.98
CA PHE A 99 -12.70 -2.66 14.65
C PHE A 99 -13.57 -3.28 13.54
N PHE A 100 -13.84 -4.58 13.65
CA PHE A 100 -14.71 -5.35 12.74
C PHE A 100 -16.19 -5.40 13.20
N VAL A 101 -16.53 -4.78 14.33
CA VAL A 101 -17.90 -4.82 14.84
C VAL A 101 -18.72 -3.72 14.15
N PRO A 102 -19.86 -4.08 13.52
CA PRO A 102 -20.77 -3.09 12.94
C PRO A 102 -21.26 -2.06 13.95
N ARG A 103 -21.28 -0.78 13.56
CA ARG A 103 -21.84 0.31 14.37
C ARG A 103 -23.32 0.53 14.07
N ALA A 104 -23.95 1.50 14.74
CA ALA A 104 -25.27 1.98 14.39
C ALA A 104 -25.25 2.50 12.93
N GLY A 105 -25.86 1.74 12.02
CA GLY A 105 -25.74 1.93 10.56
C GLY A 105 -25.23 0.69 9.80
N GLY A 106 -24.84 -0.38 10.51
CA GLY A 106 -24.52 -1.67 9.90
C GLY A 106 -23.11 -1.80 9.35
N ARG A 107 -22.32 -0.71 9.32
CA ARG A 107 -20.92 -0.71 8.86
C ARG A 107 -19.94 -0.65 10.02
N SER A 108 -18.86 -1.42 9.92
CA SER A 108 -17.72 -1.40 10.84
C SER A 108 -16.63 -0.42 10.34
N ALA A 109 -15.63 -0.12 11.19
CA ALA A 109 -14.48 0.66 10.72
C ALA A 109 -13.65 -0.12 9.69
N ALA A 110 -13.62 -1.46 9.80
CA ALA A 110 -12.99 -2.30 8.81
C ALA A 110 -13.65 -2.15 7.43
N ASP A 111 -14.98 -2.06 7.36
CA ASP A 111 -15.69 -1.91 6.09
C ASP A 111 -15.40 -0.56 5.42
N GLU A 112 -15.37 0.52 6.19
CA GLU A 112 -15.03 1.86 5.69
C GLU A 112 -13.59 1.94 5.17
N VAL A 113 -12.64 1.39 5.95
CA VAL A 113 -11.22 1.35 5.53
C VAL A 113 -11.05 0.46 4.30
N THR A 114 -11.72 -0.69 4.25
CA THR A 114 -11.63 -1.62 3.11
C THR A 114 -12.21 -0.99 1.85
N GLU A 115 -13.37 -0.33 1.94
CA GLU A 115 -13.93 0.43 0.81
C GLU A 115 -12.95 1.50 0.32
N ALA A 116 -12.39 2.30 1.24
CA ALA A 116 -11.46 3.37 0.90
C ALA A 116 -10.20 2.84 0.19
N VAL A 117 -9.67 1.70 0.64
CA VAL A 117 -8.50 1.06 0.00
C VAL A 117 -8.86 0.50 -1.38
N VAL A 118 -10.01 -0.17 -1.53
CA VAL A 118 -10.49 -0.64 -2.83
C VAL A 118 -10.70 0.52 -3.80
N ALA A 119 -11.26 1.64 -3.32
CA ALA A 119 -11.43 2.86 -4.09
C ALA A 119 -10.07 3.47 -4.52
N ALA A 120 -9.07 3.49 -3.64
CA ALA A 120 -7.72 3.95 -3.97
C ALA A 120 -7.04 3.02 -4.99
N ALA A 121 -7.21 1.70 -4.85
CA ALA A 121 -6.61 0.71 -5.75
C ALA A 121 -7.22 0.75 -7.14
N ARG A 122 -8.56 0.82 -7.26
CA ARG A 122 -9.22 0.89 -8.58
C ARG A 122 -8.79 2.14 -9.36
N ALA A 123 -8.54 3.25 -8.66
CA ALA A 123 -8.12 4.52 -9.25
C ALA A 123 -6.60 4.60 -9.49
N ALA A 124 -5.81 3.66 -8.98
CA ALA A 124 -4.35 3.68 -9.15
C ALA A 124 -3.97 3.45 -10.62
N VAL A 125 -3.21 4.40 -11.18
CA VAL A 125 -2.68 4.30 -12.54
C VAL A 125 -1.51 3.30 -12.60
N ASP A 126 -0.70 3.26 -11.55
CA ASP A 126 0.43 2.32 -11.43
C ASP A 126 0.02 1.06 -10.66
N GLU A 127 -0.07 -0.07 -11.35
CA GLU A 127 -0.50 -1.35 -10.79
C GLU A 127 0.46 -1.88 -9.69
N ARG A 128 1.73 -1.45 -9.66
CA ARG A 128 2.68 -1.85 -8.59
C ARG A 128 2.22 -1.35 -7.21
N ARG A 129 1.48 -0.24 -7.16
CA ARG A 129 0.92 0.30 -5.92
C ARG A 129 -0.18 -0.57 -5.34
N VAL A 130 -0.91 -1.30 -6.19
CA VAL A 130 -2.07 -2.12 -5.78
C VAL A 130 -1.66 -3.18 -4.77
N ARG A 131 -0.47 -3.78 -4.95
CA ARG A 131 0.11 -4.74 -3.99
C ARG A 131 0.23 -4.15 -2.60
N HIS A 132 0.87 -2.98 -2.50
CA HIS A 132 1.13 -2.34 -1.22
C HIS A 132 -0.13 -1.75 -0.57
N LEU A 133 -1.14 -1.38 -1.36
CA LEU A 133 -2.46 -1.03 -0.84
C LEU A 133 -3.16 -2.25 -0.22
N GLY A 134 -3.01 -3.44 -0.80
CA GLY A 134 -3.53 -4.68 -0.20
C GLY A 134 -2.81 -5.01 1.11
N TYR A 135 -1.49 -4.78 1.14
CA TYR A 135 -0.69 -4.96 2.35
C TYR A 135 -1.10 -4.00 3.46
N LEU A 136 -1.50 -2.77 3.12
CA LEU A 136 -2.09 -1.83 4.07
C LEU A 136 -3.33 -2.38 4.77
N LEU A 137 -4.25 -3.03 4.06
CA LEU A 137 -5.43 -3.63 4.71
C LEU A 137 -5.04 -4.71 5.70
N ALA A 138 -4.13 -5.59 5.30
CA ALA A 138 -3.64 -6.67 6.14
C ALA A 138 -2.88 -6.15 7.37
N GLU A 139 -2.01 -5.14 7.25
CA GLU A 139 -1.32 -4.52 8.37
C GLU A 139 -2.29 -3.83 9.35
N VAL A 140 -3.31 -3.14 8.84
CA VAL A 140 -4.34 -2.49 9.68
C VAL A 140 -5.14 -3.52 10.48
N ALA A 141 -5.48 -4.66 9.87
CA ALA A 141 -6.25 -5.72 10.50
C ALA A 141 -5.55 -6.34 11.73
N VAL A 142 -4.21 -6.24 11.81
CA VAL A 142 -3.39 -6.78 12.92
C VAL A 142 -2.76 -5.68 13.81
N SER A 143 -3.20 -4.42 13.67
CA SER A 143 -2.62 -3.26 14.37
C SER A 143 -3.66 -2.56 15.26
N PRO A 144 -3.89 -3.04 16.50
CA PRO A 144 -4.86 -2.44 17.43
C PRO A 144 -4.42 -1.04 17.93
N ASP A 145 -3.15 -0.67 17.73
CA ASP A 145 -2.61 0.65 18.04
C ASP A 145 -3.10 1.76 17.08
N LEU A 146 -3.79 1.40 16.00
CA LEU A 146 -4.24 2.33 14.95
C LEU A 146 -5.76 2.45 14.93
N ASP A 147 -6.26 3.67 15.12
CA ASP A 147 -7.67 3.98 14.89
C ASP A 147 -7.96 4.23 13.40
N ALA A 148 -9.24 4.22 13.03
CA ALA A 148 -9.67 4.39 11.64
C ALA A 148 -9.27 5.75 11.06
N ALA A 149 -9.26 6.83 11.87
CA ALA A 149 -8.90 8.17 11.41
C ALA A 149 -7.41 8.29 11.06
N LEU A 150 -6.55 7.63 11.83
CA LEU A 150 -5.12 7.57 11.55
C LEU A 150 -4.82 6.72 10.31
N VAL A 151 -5.53 5.61 10.14
CA VAL A 151 -5.45 4.77 8.94
C VAL A 151 -5.88 5.54 7.69
N ASP A 152 -7.03 6.22 7.76
CA ASP A 152 -7.54 7.06 6.68
C ASP A 152 -6.58 8.22 6.33
N ARG A 153 -5.96 8.86 7.34
CA ARG A 153 -4.88 9.82 7.12
C ARG A 153 -3.69 9.20 6.39
N ALA A 154 -3.24 8.02 6.80
CA ALA A 154 -2.12 7.32 6.16
C ALA A 154 -2.44 6.91 4.73
N LEU A 155 -3.66 6.41 4.48
CA LEU A 155 -4.14 6.03 3.17
C LEU A 155 -4.19 7.23 2.23
N ARG A 156 -4.75 8.38 2.66
CA ARG A 156 -4.74 9.60 1.83
C ARG A 156 -3.34 10.06 1.46
N LEU A 157 -2.40 9.98 2.42
CA LEU A 157 -0.99 10.29 2.14
C LEU A 157 -0.45 9.32 1.08
N ALA A 158 -0.54 8.01 1.31
CA ALA A 158 -0.01 6.99 0.40
C ALA A 158 -0.68 7.00 -0.98
N ALA A 159 -1.98 7.28 -1.04
CA ALA A 159 -2.75 7.34 -2.28
C ALA A 159 -2.30 8.48 -3.20
N GLY A 160 -1.82 9.58 -2.63
CA GLY A 160 -1.29 10.73 -3.37
C GLY A 160 0.13 10.55 -3.91
N LEU A 161 0.87 9.55 -3.44
CA LEU A 161 2.27 9.37 -3.84
C LEU A 161 2.39 8.56 -5.14
N PRO A 162 3.16 9.05 -6.15
CA PRO A 162 3.55 8.23 -7.29
C PRO A 162 4.43 7.07 -6.83
N TRP A 163 4.55 6.03 -7.67
CA TRP A 163 5.35 4.85 -7.34
C TRP A 163 6.79 5.21 -6.97
N ARG A 164 7.44 6.10 -7.72
CA ARG A 164 8.82 6.53 -7.44
C ARG A 164 8.98 7.12 -6.04
N GLN A 165 8.01 7.90 -5.56
CA GLN A 165 8.03 8.43 -4.19
C GLN A 165 7.86 7.34 -3.13
N LEU A 166 7.01 6.33 -3.36
CA LEU A 166 6.89 5.17 -2.47
C LEU A 166 8.19 4.36 -2.43
N VAL A 167 8.85 4.18 -3.58
CA VAL A 167 10.15 3.50 -3.67
C VAL A 167 11.24 4.27 -2.93
N LEU A 168 11.28 5.61 -3.03
CA LEU A 168 12.20 6.43 -2.24
C LEU A 168 11.97 6.31 -0.74
N LEU A 169 10.71 6.29 -0.29
CA LEU A 169 10.38 6.02 1.12
C LEU A 169 10.85 4.62 1.54
N ALA A 170 10.65 3.61 0.70
CA ALA A 170 11.14 2.26 0.93
C ALA A 170 12.67 2.25 1.11
N ALA A 171 13.40 2.91 0.20
CA ALA A 171 14.85 3.03 0.24
C ALA A 171 15.34 3.65 1.56
N VAL A 172 14.72 4.76 1.99
CA VAL A 172 15.09 5.42 3.25
C VAL A 172 14.75 4.56 4.47
N GLY A 173 13.61 3.86 4.47
CA GLY A 173 13.19 2.99 5.57
C GLY A 173 14.07 1.75 5.75
N ARG A 174 14.70 1.26 4.67
CA ARG A 174 15.57 0.07 4.68
C ARG A 174 17.06 0.39 4.56
N ARG A 175 17.45 1.62 4.89
CA ARG A 175 18.84 2.13 4.80
C ARG A 175 19.89 1.32 5.55
N GLU A 176 19.49 0.50 6.52
CA GLU A 176 20.37 -0.44 7.23
C GLU A 176 20.68 -1.69 6.40
N ARG A 177 19.76 -2.11 5.54
CA ARG A 177 19.93 -3.25 4.61
C ARG A 177 20.69 -2.83 3.34
N ALA A 178 20.39 -1.65 2.82
CA ALA A 178 21.02 -1.11 1.62
C ALA A 178 21.45 0.35 1.88
N PRO A 179 22.75 0.66 1.94
CA PRO A 179 23.21 2.00 2.21
C PRO A 179 22.75 2.96 1.10
N LEU A 180 22.27 4.13 1.50
CA LEU A 180 21.88 5.20 0.57
C LEU A 180 23.12 5.89 0.00
N PRO A 181 23.04 6.47 -1.22
CA PRO A 181 24.15 7.21 -1.82
C PRO A 181 24.66 8.34 -0.92
N MET A 182 25.99 8.45 -0.83
CA MET A 182 26.69 9.53 -0.12
C MET A 182 26.92 10.77 -0.99
N THR A 183 26.76 10.63 -2.32
CA THR A 183 26.87 11.74 -3.26
C THR A 183 25.75 12.75 -2.99
N PRO A 184 26.07 14.04 -2.80
CA PRO A 184 25.04 15.05 -2.62
C PRO A 184 24.14 15.15 -3.85
N LEU A 185 22.85 15.39 -3.61
CA LEU A 185 21.90 15.68 -4.68
C LEU A 185 22.34 16.91 -5.46
N VAL A 186 22.13 16.87 -6.77
CA VAL A 186 22.34 18.03 -7.64
C VAL A 186 21.25 19.05 -7.35
N ASP A 187 21.65 20.30 -7.08
CA ASP A 187 20.70 21.38 -6.75
C ASP A 187 19.88 21.80 -7.98
N ASP A 188 20.49 21.86 -9.16
CA ASP A 188 19.86 22.22 -10.44
C ASP A 188 20.21 21.19 -11.54
N PRO A 189 19.55 20.02 -11.52
CA PRO A 189 19.79 18.96 -12.50
C PRO A 189 19.27 19.35 -13.89
N ARG A 190 20.13 19.27 -14.91
CA ARG A 190 19.77 19.60 -16.31
C ARG A 190 18.86 18.57 -16.97
N GLY A 191 18.94 17.30 -16.57
CA GLY A 191 18.16 16.22 -17.17
C GLY A 191 16.79 16.08 -16.51
N TRP A 192 15.73 15.94 -17.30
CA TRP A 192 14.35 15.82 -16.81
C TRP A 192 14.15 14.69 -15.80
N THR A 193 14.81 13.54 -15.97
CA THR A 193 14.73 12.41 -15.03
C THR A 193 15.33 12.76 -13.67
N ALA A 194 16.54 13.32 -13.67
CA ALA A 194 17.22 13.74 -12.44
C ALA A 194 16.49 14.90 -11.74
N TRP A 195 15.92 15.82 -12.52
CA TRP A 195 15.03 16.87 -12.02
C TRP A 195 13.77 16.28 -11.37
N GLY A 196 13.09 15.36 -12.04
CA GLY A 196 11.90 14.70 -11.47
C GLY A 196 12.20 13.90 -10.20
N ALA A 197 13.34 13.21 -10.13
CA ALA A 197 13.78 12.52 -8.92
C ALA A 197 14.09 13.49 -7.77
N ARG A 198 14.68 14.66 -8.08
CA ARG A 198 14.94 15.73 -7.10
C ARG A 198 13.64 16.35 -6.57
N GLU A 199 12.67 16.58 -7.44
CA GLU A 199 11.34 17.07 -7.07
C GLU A 199 10.60 16.07 -6.19
N ASP A 200 10.70 14.77 -6.46
CA ASP A 200 10.09 13.75 -5.62
C ASP A 200 10.63 13.75 -4.18
N VAL A 201 11.94 13.94 -4.01
CA VAL A 201 12.52 14.11 -2.67
C VAL A 201 11.97 15.36 -2.00
N ALA A 202 11.88 16.48 -2.74
CA ALA A 202 11.33 17.73 -2.22
C ALA A 202 9.84 17.62 -1.85
N ASP A 203 9.04 16.93 -2.66
CA ASP A 203 7.63 16.62 -2.41
C ASP A 203 7.47 15.79 -1.13
N LEU A 204 8.27 14.74 -0.97
CA LEU A 204 8.25 13.89 0.22
C LEU A 204 8.65 14.66 1.49
N GLN A 205 9.62 15.56 1.40
CA GLN A 205 10.00 16.45 2.49
C GLN A 205 8.87 17.45 2.80
N ARG A 206 8.25 18.07 1.78
CA ARG A 206 7.11 19.00 1.94
C ARG A 206 5.88 18.33 2.54
N ALA A 207 5.63 17.07 2.19
CA ALA A 207 4.58 16.24 2.80
C ALA A 207 4.91 15.85 4.27
N GLY A 208 6.15 16.13 4.72
CA GLY A 208 6.65 15.77 6.04
C GLY A 208 6.82 14.27 6.20
N LEU A 209 7.16 13.54 5.13
CA LEU A 209 7.43 12.10 5.14
C LEU A 209 8.94 11.81 5.27
N LEU A 210 9.79 12.75 4.86
CA LEU A 210 11.24 12.69 4.98
C LEU A 210 11.83 13.89 5.74
N ASP A 211 12.85 13.63 6.54
CA ASP A 211 13.76 14.59 7.18
C ASP A 211 15.19 14.44 6.63
N PRO A 212 16.07 15.46 6.71
CA PRO A 212 15.78 16.82 7.16
C PRO A 212 14.81 17.52 6.19
N PRO A 213 14.08 18.56 6.62
CA PRO A 213 13.27 19.36 5.72
C PRO A 213 14.14 20.03 4.65
N PRO A 214 13.54 20.57 3.58
CA PRO A 214 14.30 21.25 2.54
C PRO A 214 15.11 22.39 3.16
N ALA A 215 16.39 22.48 2.82
CA ALA A 215 17.27 23.48 3.40
C ALA A 215 16.79 24.90 3.05
N GLN A 216 16.56 25.73 4.06
CA GLN A 216 16.18 27.14 3.87
C GLN A 216 17.43 28.02 3.85
N PRO A 217 17.55 28.98 2.91
CA PRO A 217 18.67 29.92 2.89
C PRO A 217 18.76 30.66 4.24
N ARG A 218 19.93 30.64 4.88
CA ARG A 218 20.16 31.50 6.05
C ARG A 218 20.27 32.95 5.59
N PRO A 219 19.71 33.93 6.33
CA PRO A 219 20.00 35.33 6.07
C PRO A 219 21.53 35.57 6.12
N GLY A 220 22.10 36.03 5.01
CA GLY A 220 23.54 36.36 4.90
C GLY A 220 24.50 35.20 4.57
N GLY A 221 24.00 33.97 4.34
CA GLY A 221 24.84 32.84 3.91
C GLY A 221 24.53 32.41 2.47
N ALA A 222 25.53 32.38 1.59
CA ALA A 222 25.34 32.10 0.16
C ALA A 222 25.25 30.61 -0.21
N ALA A 223 25.65 29.69 0.67
CA ALA A 223 25.69 28.26 0.37
C ALA A 223 24.83 27.43 1.34
N LEU A 224 23.84 26.72 0.80
CA LEU A 224 23.13 25.67 1.52
C LEU A 224 24.01 24.42 1.58
N PRO A 225 24.06 23.69 2.72
CA PRO A 225 24.66 22.36 2.72
C PRO A 225 23.88 21.48 1.75
N ARG A 226 24.59 20.85 0.81
CA ARG A 226 23.97 19.97 -0.19
C ARG A 226 23.45 18.72 0.51
N LEU A 227 22.15 18.45 0.32
CA LEU A 227 21.48 17.29 0.89
C LEU A 227 22.02 16.01 0.25
N ARG A 228 22.45 15.04 1.06
CA ARG A 228 22.79 13.70 0.56
C ARG A 228 21.60 12.76 0.80
N PRO A 229 21.32 11.79 -0.09
CA PRO A 229 20.34 10.74 0.19
C PRO A 229 20.61 10.04 1.53
N ALA A 230 21.89 9.80 1.87
CA ALA A 230 22.28 9.22 3.14
C ALA A 230 21.92 10.03 4.40
N ASP A 231 21.60 11.31 4.27
CA ASP A 231 21.12 12.15 5.37
C ASP A 231 19.61 11.99 5.60
N LEU A 232 18.88 11.43 4.63
CA LEU A 232 17.43 11.30 4.69
C LEU A 232 16.98 10.30 5.76
N ARG A 233 15.94 10.65 6.51
CA ARG A 233 15.30 9.83 7.54
C ARG A 233 13.79 9.85 7.32
N LEU A 234 13.12 8.75 7.67
CA LEU A 234 11.68 8.76 7.77
C LEU A 234 11.25 9.61 8.97
N THR A 235 10.32 10.53 8.77
CA THR A 235 9.61 11.16 9.89
C THR A 235 8.64 10.16 10.53
N ARG A 236 7.95 10.54 11.61
CA ARG A 236 6.86 9.70 12.16
C ARG A 236 5.76 9.40 11.12
N ARG A 237 5.45 10.33 10.22
CA ARG A 237 4.48 10.10 9.12
C ARG A 237 5.06 9.16 8.07
N GLY A 238 6.35 9.33 7.72
CA GLY A 238 7.06 8.44 6.82
C GLY A 238 7.11 7.00 7.33
N VAL A 239 7.41 6.82 8.62
CA VAL A 239 7.39 5.50 9.29
C VAL A 239 6.00 4.86 9.23
N LEU A 240 4.94 5.64 9.48
CA LEU A 240 3.57 5.13 9.42
C LEU A 240 3.21 4.62 8.01
N VAL A 241 3.48 5.40 6.97
CA VAL A 241 3.23 4.99 5.58
C VAL A 241 4.11 3.79 5.21
N HIS A 242 5.40 3.82 5.57
CA HIS A 242 6.33 2.73 5.28
C HIS A 242 5.91 1.41 5.92
N ARG A 243 5.49 1.44 7.21
CA ARG A 243 4.98 0.27 7.93
C ARG A 243 3.69 -0.23 7.29
N LEU A 244 2.69 0.63 7.15
CA LEU A 244 1.36 0.22 6.70
C LEU A 244 1.37 -0.31 5.27
N MET A 245 2.05 0.36 4.35
CA MET A 245 2.16 -0.11 2.97
C MET A 245 3.14 -1.29 2.83
N ALA A 246 3.74 -1.77 3.93
CA ALA A 246 4.77 -2.80 3.96
C ALA A 246 5.87 -2.56 2.90
N LEU A 247 6.39 -1.32 2.84
CA LEU A 247 7.35 -0.89 1.82
C LEU A 247 8.69 -1.64 1.89
N GLY A 248 8.95 -2.39 2.96
CA GLY A 248 10.07 -3.33 3.03
C GLY A 248 10.04 -4.41 1.95
N PHE A 249 8.89 -4.68 1.33
CA PHE A 249 8.73 -5.64 0.23
C PHE A 249 8.88 -5.03 -1.17
N VAL A 250 9.17 -3.74 -1.29
CA VAL A 250 9.52 -3.14 -2.59
C VAL A 250 10.75 -3.85 -3.14
N LEU A 251 10.72 -4.15 -4.45
CA LEU A 251 11.80 -4.88 -5.12
C LEU A 251 13.11 -4.09 -5.08
N ASP A 252 14.21 -4.83 -4.92
CA ASP A 252 15.55 -4.22 -4.86
C ASP A 252 15.92 -3.49 -6.16
N ASP A 253 15.44 -3.98 -7.30
CA ASP A 253 15.64 -3.34 -8.62
C ASP A 253 14.92 -2.00 -8.74
N ASP A 254 13.67 -1.89 -8.26
CA ASP A 254 12.92 -0.62 -8.26
C ASP A 254 13.67 0.44 -7.43
N VAL A 255 14.19 0.03 -6.27
CA VAL A 255 14.96 0.92 -5.40
C VAL A 255 16.31 1.28 -6.00
N ALA A 256 17.03 0.33 -6.59
CA ALA A 256 18.29 0.60 -7.28
C ALA A 256 18.08 1.60 -8.43
N ALA A 257 17.02 1.43 -9.22
CA ALA A 257 16.65 2.35 -10.29
C ALA A 257 16.34 3.76 -9.76
N ALA A 258 15.49 3.88 -8.72
CA ALA A 258 15.15 5.18 -8.14
C ALA A 258 16.37 5.89 -7.51
N LEU A 259 17.29 5.14 -6.88
CA LEU A 259 18.51 5.72 -6.32
C LEU A 259 19.53 6.13 -7.40
N ALA A 260 19.60 5.40 -8.52
CA ALA A 260 20.43 5.78 -9.65
C ALA A 260 19.98 7.11 -10.28
N GLU A 261 18.67 7.37 -10.33
CA GLU A 261 18.12 8.65 -10.81
C GLU A 261 18.48 9.85 -9.92
N LEU A 262 18.74 9.63 -8.63
CA LEU A 262 19.17 10.66 -7.68
C LEU A 262 20.67 10.99 -7.77
N SER A 263 21.46 10.13 -8.40
CA SER A 263 22.90 10.29 -8.56
C SER A 263 23.31 9.82 -9.95
N PRO A 264 22.83 10.50 -11.02
CA PRO A 264 23.18 10.12 -12.37
C PRO A 264 24.70 10.23 -12.53
N SER A 265 25.32 9.18 -13.06
CA SER A 265 26.72 9.23 -13.48
C SER A 265 26.89 10.42 -14.43
N ALA A 266 27.86 11.28 -14.11
CA ALA A 266 28.20 12.46 -14.91
C ALA A 266 28.63 12.10 -16.33
#